data_AF-A0A942S570-F1
#
_entry.id   AF-A0A942S570-F1
#
_cell.length_a   1.000
_cell.length_b   1.000
_cell.length_c   1.000
_cell.angle_alpha   90.00
_cell.angle_beta   90.00
_cell.angle_gamma   90.00
#
_symmetry.space_group_name_H-M   'P 1'
#
loop_
_entity.id
_entity.type
_entity.pdbx_description
1 polymer ?
#
loop_
_entity_poly.entity_id
_entity_poly.type
_entity_poly.pdbx_seq_one_letter_code
_entity_poly.pdbx_strand_id
1 'polypeptide(L)'
;MNSPAPHQGKVFSYKQFPFGDGGQSDKLLIVINEPDSFSDYIFVKTTSQPKCKDTQGCHCSHNLYVLNPGEDLFPKKTWVQFHELYPIPRLAMDAATKYGEAKRIGQLRPQTVAAILNCMKKSEDLSPRELSFLK
;
A
#
# COMPACT_ATOMS: atom_id res chain seq x y z
N MET A 1 -5.37 4.54 28.49
CA MET A 1 -4.24 4.64 27.54
C MET A 1 -4.84 4.57 26.16
N ASN A 2 -4.72 5.62 25.35
CA ASN A 2 -5.27 5.63 24.00
C ASN A 2 -4.39 4.75 23.12
N SER A 3 -4.93 3.66 22.57
CA SER A 3 -4.21 2.89 21.54
C SER A 3 -3.86 3.81 20.38
N PRO A 4 -2.65 3.73 19.81
CA PRO A 4 -2.29 4.51 18.63
C PRO A 4 -3.27 4.19 17.49
N ALA A 5 -3.64 5.22 16.73
CA ALA A 5 -4.58 5.07 15.61
C ALA A 5 -4.02 4.10 14.55
N PRO A 6 -4.85 3.19 14.01
CA PRO A 6 -4.41 2.14 13.10
C PRO A 6 -3.59 2.71 11.95
N HIS A 7 -2.44 2.10 11.68
CA HIS A 7 -1.54 2.46 10.59
C HIS A 7 -1.93 1.77 9.28
N GLN A 8 -2.57 0.62 9.34
CA GLN A 8 -3.02 -0.13 8.17
C GLN A 8 -4.06 0.69 7.40
N GLY A 9 -3.88 0.81 6.09
CA GLY A 9 -4.68 1.64 5.19
C GLY A 9 -4.28 3.13 5.15
N LYS A 10 -3.26 3.58 5.90
CA LYS A 10 -2.72 4.94 5.70
C LYS A 10 -2.16 5.05 4.29
N VAL A 11 -2.48 6.14 3.61
CA VAL A 11 -1.99 6.41 2.25
C VAL A 11 -1.00 7.55 2.28
N PHE A 12 0.17 7.32 1.69
CA PHE A 12 1.25 8.28 1.58
C PHE A 12 1.52 8.61 0.11
N SER A 13 1.74 9.89 -0.19
CA SER A 13 2.41 10.32 -1.40
C SER A 13 3.90 10.37 -1.11
N TYR A 14 4.70 9.63 -1.87
CA TYR A 14 6.15 9.56 -1.74
C TYR A 14 6.78 10.06 -3.05
N LYS A 15 7.55 11.14 -2.97
CA LYS A 15 8.26 11.74 -4.12
C LYS A 15 9.53 10.97 -4.44
N GLN A 16 9.81 10.80 -5.73
CA GLN A 16 11.04 10.10 -6.18
C GLN A 16 11.21 8.72 -5.50
N PHE A 17 10.10 7.99 -5.31
CA PHE A 17 10.14 6.70 -4.65
C PHE A 17 11.03 5.74 -5.45
N PRO A 18 12.07 5.15 -4.83
CA PRO A 18 13.00 4.27 -5.52
C PRO A 18 12.39 2.90 -5.78
N PHE A 19 12.63 2.39 -6.98
CA PHE A 19 12.29 1.03 -7.39
C PHE A 19 13.53 0.13 -7.30
N GLY A 20 13.31 -1.18 -7.18
CA GLY A 20 14.40 -2.17 -7.14
C GLY A 20 15.26 -2.23 -8.41
N ASP A 21 14.76 -1.69 -9.52
CA ASP A 21 15.49 -1.57 -10.80
C ASP A 21 16.34 -0.29 -10.91
N GLY A 22 16.39 0.52 -9.85
CA GLY A 22 17.10 1.80 -9.83
C GLY A 22 16.31 2.98 -10.40
N GLY A 23 15.09 2.76 -10.93
CA GLY A 23 14.19 3.83 -11.34
C GLY A 23 13.58 4.58 -10.16
N GLN A 24 13.03 5.77 -10.43
CA GLN A 24 12.32 6.58 -9.43
C GLN A 24 11.06 7.22 -10.03
N SER A 25 10.00 7.34 -9.23
CA SER A 25 8.81 8.10 -9.60
C SER A 25 8.00 8.50 -8.37
N ASP A 26 7.15 9.51 -8.51
CA ASP A 26 6.19 9.84 -7.47
C ASP A 26 5.12 8.74 -7.35
N LYS A 27 4.91 8.23 -6.14
CA LYS A 27 4.00 7.11 -5.89
C LYS A 27 3.06 7.37 -4.74
N LEU A 28 1.85 6.84 -4.89
CA LEU A 28 0.94 6.64 -3.78
C LEU A 28 1.15 5.23 -3.22
N LEU A 29 1.45 5.16 -1.94
CA LEU A 29 1.74 3.95 -1.19
C LEU A 29 0.67 3.74 -0.11
N ILE A 30 0.24 2.49 0.07
CA ILE A 30 -0.73 2.11 1.10
C ILE A 30 0.00 1.22 2.12
N VAL A 31 -0.08 1.57 3.40
CA VAL A 31 0.40 0.70 4.48
C VAL A 31 -0.53 -0.50 4.62
N ILE A 32 0.00 -1.72 4.63
CA ILE A 32 -0.79 -2.97 4.70
C ILE A 32 -0.62 -3.76 6.00
N ASN A 33 0.35 -3.40 6.84
CA ASN A 33 0.51 -3.97 8.18
C ASN A 33 0.07 -2.99 9.27
N GLU A 34 -0.07 -3.49 10.49
CA GLU A 34 -0.09 -2.68 11.71
C GLU A 34 1.30 -2.76 12.37
N PRO A 35 2.25 -1.88 12.01
CA PRO A 35 3.56 -1.88 12.62
C PRO A 35 3.48 -1.44 14.09
N ASP A 36 4.13 -2.21 14.96
CA ASP A 36 4.45 -1.74 16.31
C ASP A 36 5.57 -0.67 16.28
N SER A 37 6.00 -0.23 17.46
CA SER A 37 7.02 0.81 17.62
C SER A 37 8.38 0.46 17.00
N PHE A 38 8.65 -0.81 16.73
CA PHE A 38 9.95 -1.31 16.26
C PHE A 38 9.88 -1.93 14.86
N SER A 39 8.68 -2.19 14.37
CA SER A 39 8.44 -2.82 13.08
C SER A 39 8.49 -1.81 11.93
N ASP A 40 8.97 -2.29 10.80
CA ASP A 40 8.92 -1.58 9.53
C ASP A 40 7.49 -1.39 9.06
N TYR A 41 7.27 -0.31 8.32
CA TYR A 41 6.06 -0.16 7.54
C TYR A 41 6.14 -1.03 6.31
N ILE A 42 5.11 -1.83 6.05
CA ILE A 42 5.00 -2.60 4.82
C ILE A 42 4.02 -1.87 3.91
N PHE A 43 4.50 -1.49 2.73
CA PHE A 43 3.70 -0.78 1.75
C PHE A 43 3.41 -1.62 0.51
N VAL A 44 2.29 -1.30 -0.14
CA VAL A 44 2.01 -1.65 -1.53
C VAL A 44 1.92 -0.38 -2.37
N LYS A 45 2.36 -0.48 -3.62
CA LYS A 45 2.25 0.63 -4.57
C LYS A 45 0.88 0.66 -5.24
N THR A 46 0.55 1.80 -5.79
CA THR A 46 -0.63 1.97 -6.63
C THR A 46 -0.29 2.56 -7.99
N THR A 47 -1.16 2.31 -8.98
CA THR A 47 -1.07 2.92 -10.31
C THR A 47 -2.45 3.26 -10.86
N SER A 48 -2.54 4.34 -11.64
CA SER A 48 -3.72 4.65 -12.47
C SER A 48 -3.53 4.29 -13.95
N GLN A 49 -2.36 3.74 -14.29
CA GLN A 49 -1.97 3.33 -15.64
C GLN A 49 -1.51 1.86 -15.59
N PRO A 50 -2.45 0.91 -15.43
CA PRO A 50 -2.12 -0.51 -15.40
C PRO A 50 -1.74 -0.99 -16.81
N LYS A 51 -1.08 -2.16 -16.87
CA LYS A 51 -0.89 -2.90 -18.12
C LYS A 51 -2.14 -3.70 -18.52
N CYS A 52 -3.03 -3.97 -17.55
CA CYS A 52 -4.21 -4.81 -17.68
C CYS A 52 -5.50 -4.01 -17.51
N LYS A 53 -6.61 -4.46 -18.14
CA LYS A 53 -7.92 -3.81 -18.05
C LYS A 53 -8.87 -4.57 -17.11
N ASP A 54 -8.47 -4.73 -15.86
CA ASP A 54 -9.26 -5.46 -14.87
C ASP A 54 -10.49 -4.65 -14.40
N THR A 55 -11.57 -5.35 -14.04
CA THR A 55 -12.77 -4.75 -13.41
C THR A 55 -12.51 -4.39 -11.95
N GLN A 56 -13.44 -3.68 -11.30
CA GLN A 56 -13.33 -3.40 -9.87
C GLN A 56 -13.21 -4.69 -9.04
N GLY A 57 -12.47 -4.64 -7.94
CA GLY A 57 -12.39 -5.72 -6.95
C GLY A 57 -11.09 -6.51 -7.00
N CYS A 58 -11.15 -7.75 -6.53
CA CYS A 58 -9.98 -8.60 -6.34
C CYS A 58 -9.59 -9.36 -7.60
N HIS A 59 -8.31 -9.27 -7.97
CA HIS A 59 -7.68 -10.04 -9.05
C HIS A 59 -6.39 -10.66 -8.51
N CYS A 60 -6.53 -11.58 -7.54
CA CYS A 60 -5.39 -12.17 -6.84
C CYS A 60 -4.47 -12.98 -7.77
N SER A 61 -5.00 -13.58 -8.85
CA SER A 61 -4.20 -14.23 -9.89
C SER A 61 -3.28 -13.27 -10.65
N HIS A 62 -3.56 -11.97 -10.61
CA HIS A 62 -2.74 -10.91 -11.20
C HIS A 62 -2.01 -10.09 -10.13
N ASN A 63 -2.12 -10.44 -8.86
CA ASN A 63 -1.66 -9.64 -7.71
C ASN A 63 -2.17 -8.18 -7.68
N LEU A 64 -3.45 -8.00 -8.01
CA LEU A 64 -4.08 -6.68 -8.09
C LEU A 64 -5.38 -6.60 -7.29
N TYR A 65 -5.65 -5.41 -6.76
CA TYR A 65 -6.98 -5.00 -6.31
C TYR A 65 -7.34 -3.68 -6.97
N VAL A 66 -8.56 -3.58 -7.51
CA VAL A 66 -8.98 -2.43 -8.33
C VAL A 66 -10.03 -1.60 -7.61
N LEU A 67 -9.74 -0.32 -7.45
CA LEU A 67 -10.61 0.72 -6.93
C LEU A 67 -11.16 1.57 -8.09
N ASN A 68 -12.45 1.86 -8.04
CA ASN A 68 -13.08 2.74 -9.02
C ASN A 68 -12.75 4.22 -8.75
N PRO A 69 -12.89 5.10 -9.77
CA PRO A 69 -12.74 6.54 -9.56
C PRO A 69 -13.66 7.06 -8.45
N GLY A 70 -13.13 7.88 -7.55
CA GLY A 70 -13.86 8.44 -6.41
C GLY A 70 -13.98 7.52 -5.20
N GLU A 71 -13.47 6.28 -5.28
CA GLU A 71 -13.40 5.41 -4.10
C GLU A 71 -12.24 5.81 -3.19
N ASP A 72 -12.56 5.98 -1.91
CA ASP A 72 -11.62 6.41 -0.88
C ASP A 72 -10.96 7.76 -1.23
N LEU A 73 -9.65 7.74 -1.52
CA LEU A 73 -8.86 8.95 -1.80
C LEU A 73 -8.43 9.05 -3.27
N PHE A 74 -8.91 8.14 -4.12
CA PHE A 74 -8.41 7.97 -5.47
C PHE A 74 -9.36 8.63 -6.49
N PRO A 75 -8.98 9.78 -7.09
CA PRO A 75 -9.85 10.47 -8.07
C PRO A 75 -9.93 9.73 -9.41
N LYS A 76 -9.03 8.78 -9.65
CA LYS A 76 -8.96 7.95 -10.86
C LYS A 76 -9.09 6.49 -10.48
N LYS A 77 -9.51 5.67 -11.44
CA LYS A 77 -9.44 4.22 -11.32
C LYS A 77 -8.01 3.82 -10.96
N THR A 78 -7.86 3.06 -9.89
CA THR A 78 -6.56 2.80 -9.26
C THR A 78 -6.40 1.32 -9.00
N TRP A 79 -5.23 0.80 -9.36
CA TRP A 79 -4.81 -0.57 -9.11
C TRP A 79 -3.83 -0.56 -7.95
N VAL A 80 -4.18 -1.26 -6.88
CA VAL A 80 -3.28 -1.62 -5.80
C VAL A 80 -2.48 -2.83 -6.25
N GLN A 81 -1.17 -2.69 -6.34
CA GLN A 81 -0.27 -3.72 -6.89
C GLN A 81 0.50 -4.36 -5.75
N PHE A 82 0.33 -5.67 -5.58
CA PHE A 82 1.00 -6.45 -4.53
C PHE A 82 1.88 -7.57 -5.10
N HIS A 83 2.45 -7.34 -6.29
CA HIS A 83 3.56 -8.17 -6.82
C HIS A 83 4.85 -8.02 -6.02
N GLU A 84 5.00 -6.89 -5.33
CA GLU A 84 6.17 -6.56 -4.52
C GLU A 84 5.67 -5.78 -3.31
N LEU A 85 6.09 -6.21 -2.12
CA LEU A 85 5.87 -5.48 -0.88
C LEU A 85 7.11 -4.65 -0.57
N TYR A 86 6.91 -3.41 -0.12
CA TYR A 86 7.99 -2.48 0.18
C TYR A 86 8.10 -2.32 1.69
N PRO A 87 8.97 -3.08 2.38
CA PRO A 87 9.33 -2.79 3.75
C PRO A 87 10.17 -1.50 3.77
N ILE A 88 9.69 -0.51 4.52
CA ILE A 88 10.43 0.74 4.75
C ILE A 88 10.63 0.89 6.25
N PRO A 89 11.89 1.04 6.70
CA PRO A 89 12.19 1.26 8.10
C PRO A 89 11.44 2.45 8.67
N ARG A 90 10.94 2.33 9.90
CA ARG A 90 10.22 3.41 10.59
C ARG A 90 11.01 4.72 10.57
N LEU A 91 12.29 4.66 10.93
CA LEU A 91 13.18 5.83 10.93
C LEU A 91 13.31 6.47 9.54
N ALA A 92 13.33 5.66 8.48
CA ALA A 92 13.38 6.16 7.10
C ALA A 92 12.07 6.84 6.71
N MET A 93 10.91 6.26 7.06
CA MET A 93 9.60 6.90 6.83
C MET A 93 9.44 8.20 7.63
N ASP A 94 9.91 8.23 8.87
CA ASP A 94 9.86 9.41 9.72
C ASP A 94 10.75 10.53 9.16
N ALA A 95 11.96 10.18 8.68
CA ALA A 95 12.83 11.10 7.98
C ALA A 95 12.19 11.62 6.69
N ALA A 96 11.68 10.74 5.83
CA ALA A 96 11.02 11.11 4.58
C ALA A 96 9.83 12.06 4.83
N THR A 97 9.07 11.82 5.90
CA THR A 97 7.96 12.70 6.29
C THR A 97 8.46 14.05 6.80
N LYS A 98 9.49 14.04 7.65
CA LYS A 98 10.11 15.26 8.22
C LYS A 98 10.72 16.16 7.14
N TYR A 99 11.35 15.58 6.13
CA TYR A 99 11.99 16.30 5.02
C TYR A 99 11.06 16.57 3.83
N GLY A 100 9.79 16.14 3.90
CA GLY A 100 8.77 16.45 2.88
C GLY A 100 8.86 15.60 1.60
N GLU A 101 9.60 14.50 1.64
CA GLU A 101 9.64 13.47 0.60
C GLU A 101 8.39 12.60 0.62
N ALA A 102 7.91 12.27 1.83
CA ALA A 102 6.67 11.56 2.06
C ALA A 102 5.63 12.47 2.72
N LYS A 103 4.37 12.35 2.31
CA LYS A 103 3.24 13.05 2.93
C LYS A 103 2.07 12.10 3.06
N ARG A 104 1.54 11.95 4.29
CA ARG A 104 0.25 11.27 4.48
C ARG A 104 -0.86 12.08 3.80
N ILE A 105 -1.55 11.45 2.84
CA ILE A 105 -2.66 12.07 2.11
C ILE A 105 -4.03 11.67 2.69
N GLY A 106 -4.09 10.57 3.45
CA GLY A 106 -5.30 10.19 4.16
C GLY A 106 -5.27 8.76 4.69
N GLN A 107 -6.45 8.17 4.76
CA GLN A 107 -6.73 6.83 5.26
C GLN A 107 -7.81 6.17 4.38
N LEU A 108 -7.63 4.91 4.00
CA LEU A 108 -8.68 4.11 3.37
C LEU A 108 -9.76 3.73 4.38
N ARG A 109 -11.01 3.60 3.93
CA ARG A 109 -12.11 3.04 4.73
C ARG A 109 -11.75 1.63 5.21
N PRO A 110 -12.15 1.23 6.43
CA PRO A 110 -11.84 -0.09 6.97
C PRO A 110 -12.27 -1.25 6.06
N GLN A 111 -13.44 -1.14 5.43
CA GLN A 111 -13.95 -2.14 4.49
C GLN A 111 -13.07 -2.30 3.23
N THR A 112 -12.49 -1.20 2.73
CA THR A 112 -11.58 -1.22 1.59
C THR A 112 -10.28 -1.90 1.97
N VAL A 113 -9.74 -1.57 3.15
CA VAL A 113 -8.54 -2.22 3.70
C VAL A 113 -8.76 -3.72 3.83
N ALA A 114 -9.85 -4.14 4.48
CA ALA A 114 -10.18 -5.55 4.64
C ALA A 114 -10.31 -6.27 3.29
N ALA A 115 -10.95 -5.65 2.30
CA ALA A 115 -11.09 -6.22 0.96
C ALA A 115 -9.74 -6.40 0.24
N ILE A 116 -8.84 -5.42 0.34
CA ILE A 116 -7.48 -5.51 -0.22
C ILE A 116 -6.71 -6.63 0.46
N LEU A 117 -6.67 -6.68 1.79
CA LEU A 117 -5.92 -7.71 2.53
C LEU A 117 -6.46 -9.11 2.27
N ASN A 118 -7.78 -9.28 2.22
CA ASN A 118 -8.41 -10.55 1.88
C ASN A 118 -8.12 -10.97 0.44
N CYS A 119 -7.92 -10.02 -0.48
CA CYS A 119 -7.48 -10.32 -1.83
C CYS A 119 -6.02 -10.78 -1.85
N MET A 120 -5.14 -10.06 -1.15
CA MET A 120 -3.73 -10.40 -1.02
C MET A 120 -3.52 -11.79 -0.41
N LYS A 121 -4.28 -12.15 0.62
CA LYS A 121 -4.23 -13.48 1.26
C LYS A 121 -4.55 -14.65 0.32
N LYS A 122 -5.16 -14.37 -0.84
CA LYS A 122 -5.47 -15.37 -1.88
C LYS A 122 -4.45 -15.40 -3.01
N SER A 123 -3.43 -14.53 -2.98
CA SER A 123 -2.33 -14.57 -3.93
C SER A 123 -1.46 -15.80 -3.69
N GLU A 124 -1.10 -16.49 -4.77
CA GLU A 124 -0.15 -17.60 -4.74
C GLU A 124 1.32 -17.13 -4.75
N ASP A 125 1.55 -15.86 -5.09
CA ASP A 125 2.89 -15.28 -5.24
C ASP A 125 3.43 -14.67 -3.94
N LEU A 126 2.60 -14.54 -2.90
CA LEU A 126 3.04 -14.08 -1.58
C LEU A 126 3.57 -15.23 -0.73
N SER A 127 4.81 -15.10 -0.26
CA SER A 127 5.42 -16.05 0.64
C SER A 127 4.73 -16.08 2.02
N PRO A 128 4.87 -17.17 2.80
CA PRO A 128 4.35 -17.22 4.17
C PRO A 128 4.82 -16.06 5.06
N ARG A 129 6.05 -15.57 4.84
CA ARG A 129 6.58 -14.40 5.53
C ARG A 129 5.80 -13.14 5.18
N GLU A 130 5.51 -12.90 3.92
CA GLU A 130 4.76 -11.73 3.47
C GLU A 130 3.31 -11.76 3.96
N LEU A 131 2.68 -12.93 3.92
CA LEU A 131 1.34 -13.15 4.46
C LEU A 131 1.27 -12.86 5.96
N SER A 132 2.37 -13.08 6.70
CA SER A 132 2.43 -12.79 8.15
C SER A 132 2.30 -11.29 8.48
N PHE A 133 2.48 -10.40 7.50
CA PHE A 133 2.28 -8.96 7.67
C PHE A 133 0.80 -8.55 7.60
N LEU A 134 -0.07 -9.39 7.04
CA LEU A 134 -1.48 -9.09 6.72
C LEU A 134 -2.44 -9.39 7.89
N LYS A 135 -1.98 -9.20 9.12
CA LYS A 135 -2.76 -9.50 10.33
C LYS A 135 -4.03 -8.64 10.40
#